data_AF-A0A7C3SI36-F1
#
_entry.id   AF-A0A7C3SI36-F1
#
_cell.length_a   1.000
_cell.length_b   1.000
_cell.length_c   1.000
_cell.angle_alpha   90.00
_cell.angle_beta   90.00
_cell.angle_gamma   90.00
#
_symmetry.space_group_name_H-M   'P 1'
#
loop_
_entity.id
_entity.type
_entity.pdbx_description
1 polymer ?
#
loop_
_entity_poly.entity_id
_entity_poly.type
_entity_poly.pdbx_seq_one_letter_code
_entity_poly.pdbx_strand_id
1 'polypeptide(L)'
;MLWAGCGLVTGNRWAGAAEAAGGPSAFTDQSTPKASAKRPPNILFILADDLGYAELGCYGQQKIKTPHLDRLASQGMRFTQHYSG
;
A
#
# COMPACT_ATOMS: atom_id res chain seq x y z
N MET A 1 -20.93 -16.48 46.08
CA MET A 1 -19.56 -15.95 45.95
C MET A 1 -19.07 -16.16 44.53
N LEU A 2 -19.21 -15.13 43.68
CA LEU A 2 -18.49 -15.03 42.41
C LEU A 2 -17.22 -14.22 42.73
N TRP A 3 -16.04 -14.73 42.42
CA TRP A 3 -14.82 -13.91 42.46
C TRP A 3 -14.19 -13.89 41.08
N ALA A 4 -14.00 -12.67 40.59
CA ALA A 4 -13.35 -12.31 39.33
C ALA A 4 -11.90 -11.88 39.61
N GLY A 5 -11.05 -11.94 38.57
CA GLY A 5 -9.72 -11.32 38.50
C GLY A 5 -8.84 -12.10 37.52
N CYS A 6 -8.50 -11.67 36.30
CA CYS A 6 -7.87 -10.43 35.82
C CYS A 6 -6.38 -10.28 36.24
N GLY A 7 -5.48 -10.16 35.25
CA GLY A 7 -4.06 -9.74 35.35
C GLY A 7 -3.05 -10.89 35.19
N LEU A 8 -2.37 -11.13 34.05
CA LEU A 8 -1.35 -10.37 33.30
C LEU A 8 0.07 -10.35 33.94
N VAL A 9 1.06 -10.81 33.16
CA VAL A 9 2.52 -10.50 33.17
C VAL A 9 3.37 -11.11 34.31
N THR A 10 4.29 -12.03 34.04
CA THR A 10 5.72 -11.78 33.70
C THR A 10 6.35 -13.15 33.39
N GLY A 11 7.13 -13.33 32.33
CA GLY A 11 8.56 -13.01 32.36
C GLY A 11 9.41 -14.24 32.72
N ASN A 12 10.01 -14.83 31.69
CA ASN A 12 11.28 -15.55 31.68
C ASN A 12 11.43 -16.82 32.53
N ARG A 13 11.51 -17.99 31.87
CA ARG A 13 12.52 -19.06 32.15
C ARG A 13 12.70 -19.97 30.93
N TRP A 14 13.53 -19.57 29.98
CA TRP A 14 14.13 -20.52 29.04
C TRP A 14 15.38 -21.09 29.69
N ALA A 15 15.39 -22.42 29.82
CA ALA A 15 16.50 -23.20 30.33
C ALA A 15 17.65 -23.25 29.32
N GLY A 16 18.87 -23.42 29.83
CA GLY A 16 19.98 -24.02 29.08
C GLY A 16 21.04 -23.03 28.62
N ALA A 17 22.12 -22.96 29.40
CA ALA A 17 23.38 -22.33 29.08
C ALA A 17 24.11 -23.03 27.91
N ALA A 18 24.83 -22.25 27.11
CA ALA A 18 26.18 -22.57 26.68
C ALA A 18 26.85 -21.29 26.14
N GLU A 19 27.82 -20.79 26.89
CA GLU A 19 28.82 -19.84 26.43
C GLU A 19 29.58 -20.43 25.22
N ALA A 20 29.68 -19.65 24.14
CA ALA A 20 30.76 -19.80 23.19
C ALA A 20 31.40 -18.43 22.99
N ALA A 21 32.71 -18.43 23.19
CA ALA A 21 33.61 -17.29 23.24
C ALA A 21 33.57 -16.40 21.98
N GLY A 22 33.93 -15.13 22.20
CA GLY A 22 33.93 -14.08 21.19
C GLY A 22 34.81 -14.36 19.97
N GLY A 23 34.25 -14.05 18.81
CA GLY A 23 34.96 -13.53 17.64
C GLY A 23 34.42 -12.13 17.32
N PRO A 24 35.11 -11.29 16.51
CA PRO A 24 34.58 -10.01 16.11
C PRO A 24 33.24 -10.24 15.39
N SER A 25 32.18 -9.74 16.00
CA SER A 25 30.83 -9.74 15.44
C SER A 25 30.85 -8.89 14.18
N ALA A 26 31.24 -9.51 13.06
CA ALA A 26 30.89 -9.02 11.75
C ALA A 26 29.37 -8.86 11.79
N PHE A 27 28.91 -7.63 11.57
CA PHE A 27 27.51 -7.25 11.56
C PHE A 27 26.82 -8.07 10.46
N THR A 28 26.43 -9.30 10.76
CA THR A 28 25.64 -10.12 9.87
C THR A 28 24.30 -9.44 9.76
N ASP A 29 24.06 -8.80 8.61
CA ASP A 29 22.75 -8.36 8.17
C ASP A 29 21.85 -9.60 8.12
N GLN A 30 21.16 -9.85 9.24
CA GLN A 30 20.08 -10.82 9.32
C GLN A 30 18.85 -10.22 8.63
N SER A 31 18.98 -9.85 7.36
CA SER A 31 17.84 -9.53 6.52
C SER A 31 17.29 -10.85 5.99
N THR A 32 16.58 -11.58 6.84
CA THR A 32 15.70 -12.64 6.37
C THR A 32 14.82 -12.01 5.30
N PRO A 33 14.83 -12.49 4.04
CA PRO A 33 13.99 -11.91 3.01
C PRO A 33 12.56 -12.12 3.46
N LYS A 34 11.94 -11.06 3.99
CA LYS A 34 10.53 -11.03 4.30
C LYS A 34 9.86 -11.27 2.96
N ALA A 35 9.40 -12.51 2.74
CA ALA A 35 8.60 -12.85 1.58
C ALA A 35 7.59 -11.72 1.42
N SER A 36 7.69 -10.98 0.32
CA SER A 36 6.85 -9.82 0.07
C SER A 36 5.44 -10.35 -0.05
N ALA A 37 4.72 -10.46 1.09
CA ALA A 37 3.30 -10.64 1.12
C ALA A 37 2.75 -9.58 0.15
N LYS A 38 2.13 -10.03 -0.94
CA LYS A 38 1.63 -9.13 -1.97
C LYS A 38 0.72 -8.14 -1.26
N ARG A 39 1.21 -6.92 -1.05
CA ARG A 39 0.42 -5.85 -0.45
C ARG A 39 -0.77 -5.65 -1.38
N PRO A 40 -1.98 -5.51 -0.84
CA PRO A 40 -3.13 -5.18 -1.67
C PRO A 40 -2.82 -3.89 -2.46
N PRO A 41 -3.32 -3.76 -3.70
CA PRO A 41 -3.14 -2.54 -4.46
C PRO A 41 -3.81 -1.37 -3.75
N ASN A 42 -3.22 -0.19 -3.86
CA ASN A 42 -3.86 1.04 -3.41
C ASN A 42 -4.85 1.48 -4.50
N ILE A 43 -6.09 1.78 -4.11
CA ILE A 43 -7.13 2.26 -5.03
C ILE A 43 -7.36 3.74 -4.74
N LEU A 44 -7.17 4.59 -5.75
CA LEU A 44 -7.48 6.01 -5.71
C LEU A 44 -8.65 6.27 -6.67
N PHE A 45 -9.77 6.75 -6.14
CA PHE A 45 -10.94 7.12 -6.92
C PHE A 45 -11.09 8.65 -6.95
N ILE A 46 -11.11 9.21 -8.16
CA ILE A 46 -11.23 10.66 -8.40
C ILE A 46 -12.54 10.87 -9.15
N LEU A 47 -13.42 11.70 -8.57
CA LEU A 47 -14.66 12.13 -9.19
C LEU A 47 -14.59 13.64 -9.44
N ALA A 48 -14.94 14.05 -10.65
CA ALA A 48 -15.12 15.45 -11.01
C ALA A 48 -16.60 15.71 -11.25
N ASP A 49 -17.10 16.80 -10.67
CA ASP A 49 -18.47 17.28 -10.85
C ASP A 49 -18.61 18.04 -12.17
N ASP A 50 -19.74 17.91 -12.85
CA ASP A 50 -20.08 18.56 -14.13
C ASP A 50 -19.07 18.41 -15.28
N LEU A 51 -18.11 17.47 -15.19
CA LEU A 51 -17.12 17.24 -16.23
C LEU A 51 -17.74 16.54 -17.44
N GLY A 52 -17.94 17.29 -18.52
CA GLY A 52 -18.51 16.78 -19.76
C GLY A 52 -17.52 15.95 -20.59
N TYR A 53 -18.05 15.05 -21.44
CA TYR A 53 -17.24 14.22 -22.35
C TYR A 53 -16.33 15.06 -23.26
N ALA A 54 -16.82 16.21 -23.72
CA ALA A 54 -16.11 17.08 -24.65
C ALA A 54 -15.08 18.01 -23.99
N GLU A 55 -14.82 17.90 -22.69
CA GLU A 55 -13.92 18.83 -21.97
C GLU A 55 -12.48 18.35 -21.84
N LEU A 56 -12.22 17.05 -22.02
CA LEU A 56 -10.87 16.49 -21.91
C LEU A 56 -10.15 16.46 -23.25
N GLY A 57 -8.87 16.83 -23.24
CA GLY A 57 -7.99 16.74 -24.41
C GLY A 57 -7.92 15.32 -24.97
N CYS A 58 -7.93 14.32 -24.08
CA CYS A 58 -7.97 12.91 -24.47
C CYS A 58 -9.25 12.51 -25.24
N TYR A 59 -10.33 13.28 -25.22
CA TYR A 59 -11.52 13.03 -26.07
C TYR A 59 -11.58 13.92 -27.32
N GLY A 60 -10.52 14.67 -27.63
CA GLY A 60 -10.39 15.46 -28.86
C GLY A 60 -10.56 16.96 -28.68
N GLN A 61 -10.72 17.43 -27.45
CA GLN A 61 -10.79 18.84 -27.10
C GLN A 61 -9.44 19.56 -27.38
N GLN A 62 -9.44 20.80 -27.90
CA GLN A 62 -8.23 21.58 -28.26
C GLN A 62 -7.97 22.89 -27.48
N LYS A 63 -8.94 23.39 -26.72
CA LYS A 63 -8.89 24.66 -25.95
C LYS A 63 -8.38 24.49 -24.52
N ILE A 64 -8.89 23.49 -23.79
CA ILE A 64 -8.56 23.19 -22.40
C ILE A 64 -7.43 22.16 -22.42
N LYS A 65 -6.29 22.53 -21.83
CA LYS A 65 -5.14 21.63 -21.75
C LYS A 65 -5.24 20.78 -20.49
N THR A 66 -5.36 19.47 -20.64
CA THR A 66 -5.48 18.50 -19.55
C THR A 66 -4.30 17.51 -19.50
N PRO A 67 -3.04 17.98 -19.47
CA PRO A 67 -1.87 17.12 -19.73
C PRO A 67 -1.71 15.94 -18.75
N HIS A 68 -2.14 16.11 -17.49
CA HIS A 68 -2.08 15.04 -16.50
C HIS A 68 -3.14 13.96 -16.76
N LEU A 69 -4.37 14.35 -17.10
CA LEU A 69 -5.44 13.40 -17.45
C LEU A 69 -5.16 12.73 -18.80
N ASP A 70 -4.60 13.47 -19.76
CA ASP A 70 -4.21 12.93 -21.06
C ASP A 70 -3.10 11.88 -20.90
N ARG A 71 -2.12 12.15 -20.03
CA ARG A 71 -1.08 11.16 -19.68
C ARG A 71 -1.70 9.94 -19.00
N LEU A 72 -2.60 10.11 -18.03
CA LEU A 72 -3.28 8.99 -17.38
C LEU A 72 -4.07 8.13 -18.38
N ALA A 73 -4.78 8.77 -19.32
CA ALA A 73 -5.51 8.08 -20.38
C ALA A 73 -4.57 7.32 -21.34
N SER A 74 -3.38 7.85 -21.62
CA SER A 74 -2.38 7.18 -22.47
C SER A 74 -1.66 6.01 -21.80
N GLN A 75 -1.54 6.03 -20.47
CA GLN A 75 -0.83 5.02 -19.69
C GLN A 75 -1.76 3.94 -19.14
N GLY A 76 -3.07 4.20 -19.16
CA GLY A 76 -4.10 3.32 -18.63
C GLY A 76 -5.12 2.92 -19.69
N MET A 77 -6.37 2.83 -19.24
CA MET A 77 -7.51 2.51 -20.08
C MET A 77 -8.45 3.72 -20.13
N ARG A 78 -8.96 4.02 -21.32
CA ARG A 78 -9.93 5.10 -21.57
C ARG A 78 -11.23 4.52 -22.10
N PHE A 79 -12.35 4.87 -21.48
CA PHE A 79 -13.68 4.44 -21.91
C PHE A 79 -14.31 5.50 -22.81
N THR A 80 -14.64 5.15 -24.04
CA THR A 80 -15.28 6.09 -25.00
C THR A 80 -16.80 6.05 -24.96
N GLN A 81 -17.39 5.03 -24.34
CA GLN A 81 -18.84 4.85 -24.19
C GLN A 81 -19.22 4.65 -22.72
N HIS A 82 -19.02 5.68 -21.91
CA HIS A 82 -19.52 5.74 -20.54
C HIS A 82 -20.81 6.58 -20.51
N TYR A 83 -21.83 6.12 -19.76
CA TYR A 83 -23.10 6.82 -19.63
C TYR A 83 -23.30 7.21 -18.18
N SER A 84 -23.68 8.47 -17.95
CA SER A 84 -24.24 8.94 -16.68
C SER A 84 -25.76 8.88 -16.82
N GLY A 85 -26.45 8.29 -15.84
CA GLY A 85 -27.90 8.19 -15.80
C GLY A 85 -28.61 9.53 -15.59
#